data_AF-A0A3D3IZ38-F1
#
_entry.id   AF-A0A3D3IZ38-F1
#
_cell.length_a   1.000
_cell.length_b   1.000
_cell.length_c   1.000
_cell.angle_alpha   90.00
_cell.angle_beta   90.00
_cell.angle_gamma   90.00
#
_symmetry.space_group_name_H-M   'P 1'
#
loop_
_entity.id
_entity.type
_entity.pdbx_description
1 polymer ?
#
loop_
_entity_poly.entity_id
_entity_poly.type
_entity_poly.pdbx_seq_one_letter_code
_entity_poly.pdbx_strand_id
1 'polypeptide(L)'
;MKEMEGLFSKKKKTDQRTTKGMYFLKKVAKIYRLPKNSKDSVPIRGIMENGIIETEPGTFTKTYPLSDVNFSIVPYEEQSNIFKAHMEFLNSFGENIRWQFCFYKHSEDKRKTASEIRLKPVNDGLKPYRNEMNHILAETLKSGNNSYKMEKMLTI
;
A
#
# COMPACT_ATOMS: atom_id res chain seq x y z
N MET A 1 35.05 -42.17 37.31
CA MET A 1 35.20 -41.04 36.38
C MET A 1 34.87 -41.55 35.00
N LYS A 2 33.62 -41.36 34.58
CA LYS A 2 33.05 -41.90 33.34
C LYS A 2 32.53 -40.71 32.54
N GLU A 3 32.69 -40.83 31.23
CA GLU A 3 31.91 -40.17 30.18
C GLU A 3 32.28 -38.72 29.83
N MET A 4 32.43 -38.49 28.51
CA MET A 4 32.13 -37.27 27.73
C MET A 4 33.19 -36.88 26.68
N GLU A 5 33.84 -37.85 26.02
CA GLU A 5 34.39 -37.61 24.67
C GLU A 5 33.53 -38.31 23.62
N GLY A 6 32.67 -37.54 22.98
CA GLY A 6 31.93 -37.98 21.81
C GLY A 6 30.51 -37.45 21.84
N LEU A 7 30.29 -36.21 21.39
CA LEU A 7 28.96 -35.73 21.00
C LEU A 7 28.96 -34.36 20.28
N PHE A 8 29.88 -34.08 19.35
CA PHE A 8 29.70 -32.95 18.42
C PHE A 8 30.10 -33.28 16.98
N SER A 9 29.34 -34.19 16.36
CA SER A 9 29.19 -34.22 14.90
C SER A 9 27.73 -34.54 14.54
N LYS A 10 26.88 -33.52 14.57
CA LYS A 10 25.54 -33.60 13.95
C LYS A 10 25.61 -32.95 12.58
N LYS A 11 25.81 -33.79 11.55
CA LYS A 11 25.50 -33.47 10.14
C LYS A 11 24.10 -32.85 10.05
N LYS A 12 23.99 -31.62 9.53
CA LYS A 12 22.71 -31.01 9.14
C LYS A 12 22.08 -31.89 8.05
N LYS A 13 21.01 -32.62 8.39
CA LYS A 13 20.16 -33.30 7.41
C LYS A 13 19.50 -32.24 6.53
N THR A 14 19.94 -32.11 5.29
CA THR A 14 19.25 -31.38 4.23
C THR A 14 17.91 -32.05 3.93
N ASP A 15 16.83 -31.35 4.25
CA ASP A 15 15.46 -31.77 4.01
C ASP A 15 15.18 -31.79 2.49
N GLN A 16 14.95 -32.98 1.93
CA GLN A 16 14.76 -33.19 0.49
C GLN A 16 13.38 -32.72 -0.01
N ARG A 17 12.45 -32.37 0.91
CA ARG A 17 11.10 -31.90 0.56
C ARG A 17 11.07 -30.47 0.03
N THR A 18 12.01 -29.62 0.44
CA THR A 18 12.09 -28.21 0.02
C THR A 18 12.53 -28.06 -1.44
N THR A 19 13.28 -29.01 -1.98
CA THR A 19 13.89 -28.89 -3.31
C THR A 19 12.89 -29.09 -4.44
N LYS A 20 11.92 -30.02 -4.32
CA LYS A 20 10.94 -30.30 -5.39
C LYS A 20 9.96 -29.15 -5.64
N GLY A 21 9.42 -28.54 -4.58
CA GLY A 21 8.59 -27.33 -4.70
C GLY A 21 9.37 -26.13 -5.26
N MET A 22 10.65 -26.04 -4.91
CA MET A 22 11.57 -25.01 -5.38
C MET A 22 11.90 -25.11 -6.88
N TYR A 23 12.05 -26.33 -7.42
CA TYR A 23 12.20 -26.55 -8.86
C TYR A 23 10.92 -26.23 -9.64
N PHE A 24 9.74 -26.53 -9.07
CA PHE A 24 8.45 -26.20 -9.68
C PHE A 24 8.24 -24.68 -9.78
N LEU A 25 8.51 -23.93 -8.71
CA LEU A 25 8.42 -22.46 -8.71
C LEU A 25 9.37 -21.81 -9.72
N LYS A 26 10.60 -22.30 -9.85
CA LYS A 26 11.56 -21.82 -10.86
C LYS A 26 11.05 -22.02 -12.30
N LYS A 27 10.40 -23.16 -12.57
CA LYS A 27 9.97 -23.54 -13.92
C LYS A 27 8.64 -22.90 -14.33
N VAL A 28 7.70 -22.75 -13.39
CA VAL A 28 6.35 -22.21 -13.65
C VAL A 28 6.31 -20.69 -13.57
N ALA A 29 6.99 -20.08 -12.59
CA ALA A 29 6.92 -18.63 -12.36
C ALA A 29 8.09 -17.83 -12.99
N LYS A 30 8.95 -18.47 -13.80
CA LYS A 30 10.15 -17.85 -14.42
C LYS A 30 11.02 -17.05 -13.43
N ILE A 31 11.07 -17.47 -12.17
CA ILE A 31 11.80 -16.75 -11.12
C ILE A 31 13.31 -17.05 -11.26
N TYR A 32 14.08 -16.05 -11.71
CA TYR A 32 15.55 -16.17 -11.87
C TYR A 32 16.29 -16.40 -10.54
N ARG A 33 15.80 -15.80 -9.45
CA ARG A 33 16.39 -15.89 -8.11
C ARG A 33 15.31 -15.94 -7.04
N LEU A 34 15.37 -16.92 -6.14
CA LEU A 34 14.44 -16.95 -5.02
C LEU A 34 14.74 -15.79 -4.05
N PRO A 35 13.74 -14.97 -3.71
CA PRO A 35 13.91 -13.91 -2.73
C PRO A 35 14.15 -14.52 -1.35
N LYS A 36 15.14 -14.00 -0.63
CA LYS A 36 15.40 -14.41 0.77
C LYS A 36 14.57 -13.58 1.74
N ASN A 37 14.36 -12.31 1.40
CA ASN A 37 13.58 -11.35 2.16
C ASN A 37 12.47 -10.73 1.29
N SER A 38 11.46 -10.13 1.91
CA SER A 38 10.36 -9.42 1.22
C SER A 38 10.83 -8.26 0.34
N LYS A 39 11.98 -7.67 0.64
CA LYS A 39 12.60 -6.64 -0.20
C LYS A 39 13.16 -7.22 -1.50
N ASP A 40 13.73 -8.43 -1.43
CA ASP A 40 14.32 -9.12 -2.58
C ASP A 40 13.26 -9.63 -3.56
N SER A 41 11.99 -9.74 -3.11
CA SER A 41 10.89 -10.12 -4.01
C SER A 41 10.41 -8.99 -4.90
N VAL A 42 10.79 -7.74 -4.61
CA VAL A 42 10.47 -6.60 -5.47
C VAL A 42 11.58 -6.43 -6.50
N PRO A 43 11.30 -6.59 -7.80
CA PRO A 43 12.31 -6.49 -8.85
C PRO A 43 12.69 -5.03 -9.07
N ILE A 44 13.68 -4.52 -8.33
CA ILE A 44 14.24 -3.17 -8.51
C ILE A 44 15.64 -3.30 -9.10
N ARG A 45 15.84 -2.74 -10.30
CA ARG A 45 17.13 -2.69 -10.99
C ARG A 45 17.84 -1.35 -10.80
N GLY A 46 17.09 -0.26 -10.86
CA GLY A 46 17.60 1.10 -10.73
C GLY A 46 16.51 2.08 -10.31
N ILE A 47 16.93 3.16 -9.66
CA ILE A 47 16.05 4.25 -9.24
C ILE A 47 16.63 5.55 -9.81
N MET A 48 15.81 6.28 -10.55
CA MET A 48 16.16 7.59 -11.10
C MET A 48 15.83 8.69 -10.08
N GLU A 49 16.50 9.85 -10.16
CA GLU A 49 16.29 10.97 -9.22
C GLU A 49 14.83 11.48 -9.17
N ASN A 50 14.08 11.30 -10.26
CA ASN A 50 12.68 11.71 -10.38
C ASN A 50 11.66 10.66 -9.85
N GLY A 51 12.14 9.60 -9.20
CA GLY A 51 11.33 8.54 -8.61
C GLY A 51 10.84 7.48 -9.59
N ILE A 52 11.36 7.44 -10.83
CA ILE A 52 11.10 6.34 -11.76
C ILE A 52 11.95 5.13 -11.34
N ILE A 53 11.30 3.96 -11.33
CA ILE A 53 11.93 2.69 -11.00
C ILE A 53 12.06 1.86 -12.26
N GLU A 54 13.26 1.32 -12.50
CA GLU A 54 13.46 0.33 -13.55
C GLU A 54 13.32 -1.07 -12.96
N THR A 55 12.37 -1.85 -13.46
CA THR A 55 12.05 -3.19 -12.96
C THR A 55 12.75 -4.29 -13.77
N GLU A 56 12.67 -4.17 -15.09
CA GLU A 56 13.36 -5.00 -16.08
C GLU A 56 14.12 -4.10 -17.06
N PRO A 57 15.14 -4.62 -17.78
CA PRO A 57 15.87 -3.81 -18.77
C PRO A 57 14.91 -3.15 -19.77
N GLY A 58 14.85 -1.81 -19.76
CA GLY A 58 13.97 -1.03 -20.63
C GLY A 58 12.50 -0.96 -20.20
N THR A 59 12.14 -1.53 -19.04
CA THR A 59 10.81 -1.37 -18.42
C THR A 59 10.91 -0.41 -17.23
N PHE A 60 10.28 0.75 -17.39
CA PHE A 60 10.22 1.79 -16.38
C PHE A 60 8.83 1.82 -15.77
N THR A 61 8.77 2.12 -14.48
CA THR A 61 7.52 2.12 -13.73
C THR A 61 7.49 3.31 -12.78
N LYS A 62 6.33 3.98 -12.71
CA LYS A 62 6.06 5.06 -11.77
C LYS A 62 4.62 5.02 -11.29
N THR A 63 4.44 5.29 -10.00
CA THR A 63 3.13 5.31 -9.35
C THR A 63 2.70 6.74 -9.05
N TYR A 64 1.45 7.04 -9.38
CA TYR A 64 0.80 8.33 -9.14
C TYR A 64 -0.41 8.14 -8.22
N PRO A 65 -0.55 8.94 -7.16
CA PRO A 65 -1.76 8.95 -6.36
C PRO A 65 -2.91 9.54 -7.18
N LEU A 66 -4.11 8.97 -7.04
CA LEU A 66 -5.32 9.48 -7.67
C LEU A 66 -6.16 10.23 -6.63
N SER A 67 -6.71 11.37 -7.05
CA SER A 67 -7.69 12.10 -6.25
C SER A 67 -9.01 11.34 -6.18
N ASP A 68 -9.67 11.41 -5.02
CA ASP A 68 -11.01 10.85 -4.87
C ASP A 68 -12.06 11.87 -5.34
N VAL A 69 -12.96 11.43 -6.22
CA VAL A 69 -14.08 12.25 -6.70
C VAL A 69 -15.36 11.47 -6.48
N ASN A 70 -16.32 12.08 -5.77
CA ASN A 70 -17.60 11.44 -5.48
C ASN A 70 -18.56 11.60 -6.66
N PHE A 71 -18.41 10.73 -7.65
CA PHE A 71 -19.17 10.78 -8.90
C PHE A 71 -20.69 10.85 -8.71
N SER A 72 -21.24 10.19 -7.68
CA SER A 72 -22.69 10.10 -7.47
C SER A 72 -23.35 11.40 -7.00
N ILE A 73 -22.60 12.30 -6.37
CA ILE A 73 -23.13 13.58 -5.85
C ILE A 73 -22.91 14.73 -6.85
N VAL A 74 -22.01 14.52 -7.82
CA VAL A 74 -21.65 15.51 -8.83
C VAL A 74 -22.84 15.77 -9.78
N PRO A 75 -23.11 17.02 -10.20
CA PRO A 75 -24.14 17.33 -11.19
C PRO A 75 -23.93 16.61 -12.53
N TYR A 76 -25.01 16.36 -13.28
CA TYR A 76 -24.97 15.58 -14.52
C TYR A 76 -23.97 16.11 -15.57
N GLU A 77 -23.90 17.42 -15.79
CA GLU A 77 -22.95 18.02 -16.73
C GLU A 77 -21.50 17.73 -16.35
N GLU A 78 -21.19 17.80 -15.05
CA GLU A 78 -19.85 17.55 -14.55
C GLU A 78 -19.52 16.05 -14.54
N GLN A 79 -20.51 15.17 -14.30
CA GLN A 79 -20.35 13.72 -14.50
C GLN A 79 -19.97 13.39 -15.95
N SER A 80 -20.60 14.04 -16.93
CA SER A 80 -20.28 13.87 -18.36
C SER A 80 -18.83 14.28 -18.66
N ASN A 81 -18.36 15.38 -18.08
CA ASN A 81 -16.98 15.84 -18.23
C ASN A 81 -15.98 14.86 -17.60
N ILE A 82 -16.25 14.36 -16.40
CA ILE A 82 -15.44 13.32 -15.74
C ILE A 82 -15.36 12.07 -16.62
N PHE A 83 -16.49 11.64 -17.20
CA PHE A 83 -16.54 10.47 -18.06
C PHE A 83 -15.73 10.66 -19.34
N LYS A 84 -15.84 11.82 -20.01
CA LYS A 84 -15.03 12.15 -21.19
C LYS A 84 -13.54 12.16 -20.87
N ALA A 85 -13.14 12.84 -19.80
CA ALA A 85 -11.75 12.89 -19.37
C ALA A 85 -11.20 11.49 -19.04
N HIS A 86 -12.03 10.62 -18.45
CA HIS A 86 -11.65 9.24 -18.17
C HIS A 86 -11.43 8.42 -19.46
N MET A 87 -12.30 8.58 -20.47
CA MET A 87 -12.12 7.92 -21.77
C MET A 87 -10.88 8.42 -22.51
N GLU A 88 -10.65 9.74 -22.53
CA GLU A 88 -9.44 10.33 -23.13
C GLU A 88 -8.17 9.81 -22.45
N PHE A 89 -8.19 9.73 -21.11
CA PHE A 89 -7.10 9.16 -20.33
C PHE A 89 -6.82 7.70 -20.70
N LEU A 90 -7.85 6.84 -20.77
CA LEU A 90 -7.66 5.43 -21.15
C LEU A 90 -7.13 5.30 -22.59
N ASN A 91 -7.59 6.16 -23.50
CA ASN A 91 -7.15 6.17 -24.89
C ASN A 91 -5.77 6.82 -25.09
N SER A 92 -5.23 7.51 -24.08
CA SER A 92 -3.90 8.12 -24.15
C SER A 92 -2.76 7.10 -24.09
N PHE A 93 -3.05 5.88 -23.62
CA PHE A 93 -2.05 4.82 -23.51
C PHE A 93 -1.82 4.12 -24.85
N GLY A 94 -0.56 4.07 -25.28
CA GLY A 94 -0.15 3.24 -26.42
C GLY A 94 -0.15 1.74 -26.09
N GLU A 95 -0.15 0.89 -27.11
CA GLU A 95 -0.23 -0.57 -27.01
C GLU A 95 0.88 -1.20 -26.13
N ASN A 96 2.06 -0.56 -26.06
CA ASN A 96 3.20 -1.04 -25.27
C ASN A 96 3.19 -0.58 -23.80
N ILE A 97 2.19 0.20 -23.38
CA ILE A 97 2.10 0.71 -22.00
C ILE A 97 1.23 -0.23 -21.17
N ARG A 98 1.78 -0.73 -20.07
CA ARG A 98 1.04 -1.51 -19.08
C ARG A 98 0.72 -0.60 -17.89
N TRP A 99 -0.56 -0.47 -17.56
CA TRP A 99 -0.99 0.29 -16.40
C TRP A 99 -1.81 -0.58 -15.45
N GLN A 100 -1.81 -0.21 -14.17
CA GLN A 100 -2.52 -0.91 -13.12
C GLN A 100 -3.12 0.07 -12.12
N PHE A 101 -4.39 -0.11 -11.79
CA PHE A 101 -4.99 0.51 -10.60
C PHE A 101 -4.66 -0.29 -9.35
N CYS A 102 -4.18 0.40 -8.32
CA CYS A 102 -3.95 -0.14 -7.00
C CYS A 102 -4.90 0.54 -6.01
N PHE A 103 -5.72 -0.26 -5.33
CA PHE A 103 -6.61 0.20 -4.26
C PHE A 103 -6.05 -0.31 -2.95
N TYR A 104 -5.45 0.58 -2.17
CA TYR A 104 -4.90 0.23 -0.86
C TYR A 104 -5.86 0.65 0.24
N LYS A 105 -6.62 -0.31 0.75
CA LYS A 105 -7.48 -0.13 1.91
C LYS A 105 -6.69 -0.45 3.19
N HIS A 106 -6.54 0.54 4.06
CA HIS A 106 -5.87 0.37 5.34
C HIS A 106 -6.73 0.92 6.48
N SER A 107 -6.55 0.33 7.68
CA SER A 107 -7.17 0.89 8.87
C SER A 107 -6.38 2.10 9.32
N GLU A 108 -7.08 3.20 9.53
CA GLU A 108 -6.51 4.38 10.16
C GLU A 108 -6.61 4.25 11.68
N ASP A 109 -5.58 4.70 12.40
CA ASP A 109 -5.59 4.68 13.86
C ASP A 109 -6.52 5.78 14.36
N LYS A 110 -7.68 5.37 14.86
CA LYS A 110 -8.69 6.27 15.45
C LYS A 110 -8.08 7.22 16.49
N ARG A 111 -7.01 6.84 17.19
CA ARG A 111 -6.35 7.70 18.18
C ARG A 111 -5.59 8.85 17.52
N LYS A 112 -4.91 8.61 16.40
CA LYS A 112 -4.23 9.65 15.61
C LYS A 112 -5.25 10.62 15.04
N THR A 113 -6.28 10.11 14.39
CA THR A 113 -7.37 10.93 13.83
C THR A 113 -8.07 11.75 14.91
N ALA A 114 -8.36 11.16 16.08
CA ALA A 114 -8.94 11.87 17.21
C ALA A 114 -8.02 12.98 17.74
N SER A 115 -6.70 12.76 17.75
CA SER A 115 -5.74 13.78 18.19
C SER A 115 -5.59 14.95 17.21
N GLU A 116 -5.73 14.69 15.91
CA GLU A 116 -5.63 15.71 14.85
C GLU A 116 -6.87 16.60 14.78
N ILE A 117 -8.06 16.02 14.93
CA ILE A 117 -9.33 16.76 14.85
C ILE A 117 -9.65 17.48 16.17
N ARG A 118 -9.06 17.06 17.29
CA ARG A 118 -9.30 17.65 18.61
C ARG A 118 -8.86 19.11 18.66
N LEU A 119 -9.76 19.98 19.12
CA LEU A 119 -9.45 21.37 19.40
C LEU A 119 -8.53 21.46 20.61
N LYS A 120 -7.38 22.12 20.43
CA LYS A 120 -6.41 22.34 21.51
C LYS A 120 -7.01 23.23 22.60
N PRO A 121 -6.74 22.93 23.89
CA PRO A 121 -7.18 23.79 24.98
C PRO A 121 -6.41 25.12 24.90
N VAL A 122 -7.15 26.22 24.87
CA VAL A 122 -6.63 27.58 25.01
C VAL A 122 -7.30 28.17 26.24
N ASN A 123 -6.53 28.89 27.05
CA ASN A 123 -7.02 29.48 28.30
C ASN A 123 -7.68 30.84 28.00
N ASP A 124 -8.85 30.80 27.38
CA ASP A 124 -9.69 31.95 27.07
C ASP A 124 -11.14 31.70 27.51
N GLY A 125 -12.02 32.69 27.33
CA GLY A 125 -13.46 32.56 27.62
C GLY A 125 -14.20 31.54 26.74
N LEU A 126 -13.55 30.98 25.72
CA LEU A 126 -14.13 30.02 24.78
C LEU A 126 -13.84 28.56 25.17
N LYS A 127 -13.09 28.32 26.24
CA LYS A 127 -12.79 26.98 26.77
C LYS A 127 -14.03 26.08 26.95
N PRO A 128 -15.18 26.55 27.47
CA PRO A 128 -16.38 25.71 27.60
C PRO A 128 -16.88 25.18 26.24
N TYR A 129 -16.91 26.04 25.22
CA TYR A 129 -17.34 25.67 23.87
C TYR A 129 -16.39 24.67 23.20
N ARG A 130 -15.07 24.81 23.41
CA ARG A 130 -14.10 23.85 22.88
C ARG A 130 -14.23 22.48 23.54
N ASN A 131 -14.56 22.43 24.82
CA ASN A 131 -14.79 21.17 25.52
C ASN A 131 -16.05 20.47 25.01
N GLU A 132 -17.14 21.21 24.83
CA GLU A 132 -18.38 20.68 24.26
C GLU A 132 -18.18 20.18 22.83
N MET A 133 -17.51 20.97 21.99
CA MET A 133 -17.20 20.57 20.62
C MET A 133 -16.32 19.31 20.59
N ASN A 134 -15.31 19.22 21.46
CA ASN A 134 -14.49 18.02 21.58
C ASN A 134 -15.31 16.79 22.06
N HIS A 135 -16.35 17.00 22.87
CA HIS A 135 -17.26 15.92 23.28
C HIS A 135 -18.06 15.40 22.08
N ILE A 136 -18.66 16.30 21.30
CA ILE A 136 -19.40 15.97 20.07
C ILE A 136 -18.48 15.24 19.07
N LEU A 137 -17.27 15.75 18.85
CA LEU A 137 -16.27 15.11 17.96
C LEU A 137 -15.90 13.71 18.43
N ALA A 138 -15.80 13.48 19.74
CA ALA A 138 -15.50 12.14 20.28
C ALA A 138 -16.68 11.19 20.10
N GLU A 139 -17.92 11.65 20.21
CA GLU A 139 -19.11 10.84 19.97
C GLU A 139 -19.28 10.49 18.49
N THR A 140 -19.05 11.44 17.58
CA THR A 140 -19.11 11.19 16.12
C THR A 140 -18.02 10.21 15.67
N LEU A 141 -16.82 10.28 16.25
CA LEU A 141 -15.76 9.31 15.99
C LEU A 141 -16.08 7.90 16.54
N LYS A 142 -16.84 7.81 17.64
CA LYS A 142 -17.30 6.53 18.21
C LYS A 142 -18.42 5.92 17.39
N SER A 143 -19.37 6.73 16.91
CA SER A 143 -20.49 6.27 16.08
C SER A 143 -20.10 6.00 14.62
N GLY A 144 -19.01 6.62 14.15
CA GLY A 144 -18.42 6.38 12.84
C GLY A 144 -17.86 4.96 12.71
N ASN A 145 -18.56 4.12 11.94
CA ASN A 145 -18.13 2.74 11.63
C ASN A 145 -17.01 2.66 10.58
N ASN A 146 -16.53 3.79 10.03
CA ASN A 146 -15.54 3.79 8.96
C ASN A 146 -14.13 4.07 9.48
N SER A 147 -13.43 3.03 9.93
CA SER A 147 -12.01 3.10 10.30
C SER A 147 -11.06 2.87 9.12
N TYR A 148 -11.59 2.79 7.89
CA TYR A 148 -10.79 2.43 6.73
C TYR A 148 -10.65 3.60 5.77
N LYS A 149 -9.41 3.93 5.47
CA LYS A 149 -9.04 4.83 4.38
C LYS A 149 -8.67 3.99 3.17
N MET A 150 -9.14 4.40 1.99
CA MET A 150 -8.78 3.76 0.73
C MET A 150 -7.97 4.75 -0.10
N GLU A 151 -6.71 4.41 -0.35
CA GLU A 151 -5.85 5.16 -1.26
C GLU A 151 -5.91 4.54 -2.64
N LYS A 152 -6.14 5.38 -3.64
CA LYS A 152 -6.22 4.99 -5.04
C LYS A 152 -4.93 5.43 -5.71
N MET A 153 -4.27 4.51 -6.40
CA MET A 153 -3.02 4.79 -7.10
C MET A 153 -3.08 4.19 -8.49
N LEU A 154 -2.37 4.84 -9.41
CA LEU A 154 -2.15 4.36 -10.76
C LEU A 154 -0.66 4.09 -10.93
N THR A 155 -0.31 2.90 -11.36
CA THR A 155 1.05 2.55 -11.74
C THR A 155 1.10 2.40 -13.25
N ILE A 156 2.04 3.08 -13.90
CA ILE A 156 2.34 3.02 -15.34
C ILE A 156 3.79 2.58 -15.51
#